data_AF-A0A1I4SHF4-F1
#
_entry.id   AF-A0A1I4SHF4-F1
#
_cell.length_a   1.000
_cell.length_b   1.000
_cell.length_c   1.000
_cell.angle_alpha   90.00
_cell.angle_beta   90.00
_cell.angle_gamma   90.00
#
_symmetry.space_group_name_H-M   'P 1'
#
loop_
_entity.id
_entity.type
_entity.pdbx_description
1 polymer ?
#
loop_
_entity_poly.entity_id
_entity_poly.type
_entity_poly.pdbx_seq_one_letter_code
_entity_poly.pdbx_strand_id
1 'polypeptide(L)'
;MKTRLILAALIAAPLAAADPLTDMEIQRDVVEYRLSQGESRAEVCEVAERYFDVRCQDTGSEFILQRGENLDITYMVTISTKDAP
;
A
#
# COMPACT_ATOMS: atom_id res chain seq x y z
N MET A 1 -12.10 44.83 -19.30
CA MET A 1 -11.02 43.89 -19.71
C MET A 1 -10.16 43.60 -18.48
N LYS A 2 -10.30 42.42 -17.87
CA LYS A 2 -9.46 42.01 -16.73
C LYS A 2 -8.85 40.65 -17.06
N THR A 3 -7.53 40.67 -17.19
CA THR A 3 -6.67 39.66 -17.79
C THR A 3 -6.64 38.37 -16.97
N ARG A 4 -6.72 37.24 -17.67
CA ARG A 4 -6.43 35.90 -17.17
C ARG A 4 -4.94 35.82 -16.80
N LEU A 5 -4.62 35.43 -15.58
CA LEU A 5 -3.30 34.92 -15.22
C LEU A 5 -3.50 33.55 -14.59
N ILE A 6 -3.28 32.54 -15.42
CA ILE A 6 -3.29 31.12 -15.11
C ILE A 6 -1.90 30.74 -14.57
N LEU A 7 -1.91 29.90 -13.54
CA LEU A 7 -0.91 28.94 -13.07
C LEU A 7 0.57 29.17 -13.44
N ALA A 8 1.42 29.17 -12.42
CA ALA A 8 2.52 28.22 -12.28
C ALA A 8 3.33 28.57 -11.03
N ALA A 9 2.85 28.13 -9.87
CA ALA A 9 3.67 28.11 -8.66
C ALA A 9 3.23 26.95 -7.75
N LEU A 10 3.14 25.74 -8.29
CA LEU A 10 3.37 24.55 -7.46
C LEU A 10 4.84 24.18 -7.64
N ILE A 11 5.66 24.96 -6.95
CA ILE A 11 7.05 24.63 -6.68
C ILE A 11 6.99 23.35 -5.84
N ALA A 12 7.64 22.30 -6.34
CA ALA A 12 7.92 21.03 -5.71
C ALA A 12 7.74 21.04 -4.18
N ALA A 13 6.57 20.62 -3.71
CA ALA A 13 6.54 20.00 -2.40
C ALA A 13 7.45 18.77 -2.52
N PRO A 14 8.40 18.54 -1.60
CA PRO A 14 8.96 17.20 -1.48
C PRO A 14 7.76 16.25 -1.42
N LEU A 15 7.81 15.11 -2.11
CA LEU A 15 6.91 14.01 -1.77
C LEU A 15 7.11 13.82 -0.27
N ALA A 16 6.21 14.42 0.52
CA ALA A 16 6.20 14.22 1.95
C ALA A 16 6.18 12.70 2.07
N ALA A 17 7.18 12.14 2.76
CA ALA A 17 7.21 10.72 3.04
C ALA A 17 5.78 10.34 3.43
N ALA A 18 5.11 9.56 2.59
CA ALA A 18 3.70 9.30 2.75
C ALA A 18 3.48 8.84 4.20
N ASP A 19 2.51 9.42 4.89
CA ASP A 19 2.24 9.07 6.27
C ASP A 19 2.12 7.54 6.35
N PRO A 20 2.84 6.87 7.26
CA PRO A 20 2.86 5.41 7.30
C PRO A 20 1.45 4.80 7.35
N LEU A 21 0.50 5.50 7.97
CA LEU A 21 -0.91 5.08 8.03
C LEU A 21 -1.58 5.04 6.66
N THR A 22 -1.32 6.02 5.79
CA THR A 22 -1.88 6.06 4.43
C THR A 22 -1.30 4.95 3.56
N ASP A 23 -0.01 4.65 3.70
CA ASP A 23 0.63 3.51 3.02
C ASP A 23 -0.02 2.18 3.44
N MET A 24 -0.36 2.02 4.72
CA MET A 24 -1.00 0.80 5.24
C MET A 24 -2.43 0.62 4.71
N GLU A 25 -3.21 1.70 4.61
CA GLU A 25 -4.56 1.67 4.04
C GLU A 25 -4.53 1.27 2.56
N ILE A 26 -3.62 1.86 1.78
CA ILE A 26 -3.47 1.51 0.35
C ILE A 26 -3.04 0.05 0.17
N GLN A 27 -2.11 -0.43 1.01
CA GLN A 27 -1.68 -1.83 0.98
C GLN A 27 -2.85 -2.78 1.26
N ARG A 28 -3.66 -2.46 2.27
CA ARG A 28 -4.87 -3.23 2.59
C ARG A 28 -5.85 -3.24 1.43
N ASP A 29 -6.19 -2.07 0.89
CA ASP A 29 -7.18 -1.93 -0.18
C ASP A 29 -6.76 -2.70 -1.44
N VAL A 30 -5.46 -2.73 -1.77
CA VAL A 30 -4.95 -3.52 -2.91
C VAL A 30 -5.07 -5.01 -2.64
N VAL A 31 -4.70 -5.49 -1.46
CA VAL A 31 -4.84 -6.92 -1.10
C VAL A 31 -6.30 -7.35 -1.15
N GLU A 32 -7.20 -6.60 -0.53
CA GLU A 32 -8.65 -6.86 -0.54
C GLU A 32 -9.21 -6.84 -1.97
N TYR A 33 -8.82 -5.84 -2.77
CA TYR A 33 -9.25 -5.74 -4.16
C TYR A 33 -8.83 -6.98 -4.97
N ARG A 34 -7.57 -7.41 -4.88
CA ARG A 34 -7.07 -8.55 -5.67
C ARG A 34 -7.74 -9.87 -5.25
N LEU A 35 -7.98 -10.06 -3.95
CA LEU A 35 -8.78 -11.17 -3.45
C LEU A 35 -10.22 -11.13 -4.01
N SER A 36 -10.85 -9.97 -4.05
CA SER A 36 -12.20 -9.80 -4.61
C SER A 36 -12.28 -10.12 -6.11
N GLN A 37 -11.16 -10.02 -6.85
CA GLN A 37 -11.07 -10.41 -8.25
C GLN A 37 -10.91 -11.93 -8.44
N GLY A 38 -10.82 -12.71 -7.35
CA GLY A 38 -10.64 -14.16 -7.40
C GLY A 38 -9.19 -14.61 -7.53
N GLU A 39 -8.22 -13.72 -7.33
CA GLU A 39 -6.81 -14.09 -7.31
C GLU A 39 -6.48 -14.98 -6.09
N SER A 40 -5.55 -15.91 -6.28
CA SER A 40 -5.09 -16.77 -5.20
C SER A 40 -4.28 -15.98 -4.18
N ARG A 41 -4.27 -16.46 -2.93
CA ARG A 41 -3.51 -15.82 -1.84
C ARG A 41 -2.01 -15.69 -2.16
N ALA A 42 -1.46 -16.68 -2.87
CA ALA A 42 -0.07 -16.67 -3.31
C ALA A 42 0.19 -15.53 -4.31
N GLU A 43 -0.69 -15.36 -5.31
CA GLU A 43 -0.60 -14.26 -6.28
C GLU A 43 -0.74 -12.90 -5.60
N VAL A 44 -1.67 -12.76 -4.66
CA VAL A 44 -1.87 -11.53 -3.91
C VAL A 44 -0.62 -11.16 -3.09
N CYS A 45 0.01 -12.14 -2.43
CA CYS A 45 1.27 -11.90 -1.73
C CYS A 45 2.38 -11.46 -2.70
N GLU A 46 2.57 -12.14 -3.82
CA GLU A 46 3.59 -11.77 -4.82
C GLU A 46 3.40 -10.33 -5.34
N VAL A 47 2.16 -9.93 -5.57
CA VAL A 47 1.81 -8.56 -5.97
C VAL A 47 2.13 -7.58 -4.86
N ALA A 48 1.75 -7.87 -3.62
CA ALA A 48 2.02 -7.00 -2.49
C ALA A 48 3.53 -6.77 -2.30
N GLU A 49 4.32 -7.84 -2.35
CA GLU A 49 5.78 -7.76 -2.22
C GLU A 49 6.39 -6.88 -3.32
N ARG A 50 6.01 -7.13 -4.58
CA ARG A 50 6.55 -6.40 -5.73
C ARG A 50 6.12 -4.94 -5.76
N TYR A 51 4.86 -4.65 -5.43
CA TYR A 51 4.30 -3.32 -5.62
C TYR A 51 4.62 -2.38 -4.45
N PHE A 52 4.72 -2.91 -3.23
CA PHE A 52 4.93 -2.11 -2.03
C PHE A 52 6.33 -2.21 -1.43
N ASP A 53 7.21 -3.02 -2.03
CA ASP A 53 8.56 -3.32 -1.51
C ASP A 53 8.49 -3.79 -0.05
N VAL A 54 7.61 -4.76 0.18
CA VAL A 54 7.38 -5.39 1.49
C VAL A 54 7.66 -6.87 1.39
N ARG A 55 7.86 -7.51 2.54
CA ARG A 55 7.72 -8.95 2.69
C ARG A 55 6.27 -9.28 2.97
N CYS A 56 5.72 -10.29 2.30
CA CYS A 56 4.37 -10.79 2.54
C CYS A 56 4.43 -12.18 3.16
N GLN A 57 3.61 -12.40 4.19
CA GLN A 57 3.40 -13.71 4.77
C GLN A 57 1.91 -14.03 4.82
N ASP A 58 1.55 -15.15 4.21
CA ASP A 58 0.21 -15.74 4.27
C ASP A 58 0.14 -16.77 5.42
N THR A 59 -0.78 -16.59 6.36
CA THR A 59 -1.02 -17.52 7.49
C THR A 59 -2.18 -18.49 7.25
N GLY A 60 -2.85 -18.39 6.11
CA GLY A 60 -4.10 -19.08 5.76
C GLY A 60 -5.36 -18.30 6.16
N SER A 61 -5.28 -17.46 7.20
CA SER A 61 -6.38 -16.60 7.65
C SER A 61 -6.09 -15.11 7.50
N GLU A 62 -4.81 -14.74 7.43
CA GLU A 62 -4.36 -13.34 7.41
C GLU A 62 -3.21 -13.15 6.42
N PHE A 63 -3.02 -11.91 5.99
CA PHE A 63 -1.81 -11.44 5.31
C PHE A 63 -1.05 -10.53 6.26
N ILE A 64 0.26 -10.78 6.38
CA ILE A 64 1.18 -9.97 7.17
C ILE A 64 2.14 -9.30 6.20
N LEU A 65 2.09 -7.98 6.10
CA LEU A 65 2.97 -7.17 5.25
C LEU A 65 4.00 -6.46 6.13
N GLN A 66 5.28 -6.57 5.78
CA GLN A 66 6.40 -6.01 6.56
C GLN A 66 7.35 -5.24 5.64
N ARG A 67 7.59 -3.95 5.91
CA ARG A 67 8.62 -3.16 5.20
C ARG A 67 9.96 -3.25 5.95
N GLY A 68 11.08 -3.34 5.22
CA GLY A 68 12.45 -3.28 5.75
C GLY A 68 13.22 -4.60 5.73
N GLU A 69 14.35 -4.65 5.01
CA GLU A 69 15.23 -5.83 4.93
C GLU A 69 16.12 -6.05 6.17
N ASN A 70 16.34 -5.03 7.01
CA ASN A 70 17.34 -5.05 8.09
C ASN A 70 16.81 -4.58 9.47
N LEU A 71 15.53 -4.79 9.78
CA LEU A 71 14.92 -4.54 11.10
C LEU A 71 14.90 -3.07 11.62
N ASP A 72 15.58 -2.12 10.98
CA ASP A 72 15.66 -0.74 11.51
C ASP A 72 14.35 0.06 11.39
N ILE A 73 13.46 -0.33 10.48
CA ILE A 73 12.12 0.26 10.35
C ILE A 73 11.15 -0.88 10.00
N THR A 74 10.44 -1.41 11.00
CA THR A 74 9.43 -2.46 10.80
C THR A 74 8.04 -1.86 10.96
N TYR A 75 7.34 -1.62 9.84
CA TYR A 75 5.90 -1.36 9.86
C TYR A 75 5.19 -2.66 9.45
N MET A 76 4.27 -3.13 10.29
CA MET A 76 3.52 -4.37 10.09
C MET A 76 2.04 -4.08 9.89
N VAL A 77 1.47 -4.60 8.81
CA VAL A 77 0.02 -4.56 8.54
C VAL A 77 -0.51 -5.99 8.56
N THR A 78 -1.56 -6.23 9.34
CA THR A 78 -2.29 -7.50 9.33
C THR A 78 -3.64 -7.28 8.68
N ILE A 79 -3.95 -8.07 7.66
CA ILE A 79 -5.21 -8.00 6.90
C ILE A 79 -5.91 -9.33 7.07
N SER A 80 -7.11 -9.35 7.67
CA SER A 80 -7.89 -10.58 7.79
C SER A 80 -8.64 -10.84 6.50
N THR A 81 -8.77 -12.10 6.10
CA THR A 81 -9.65 -12.46 4.97
C THR A 81 -11.11 -12.16 5.22
N LYS A 82 -11.51 -12.02 6.48
CA LYS A 82 -12.86 -11.57 6.85
C LYS A 82 -13.10 -10.10 6.53
N ASP A 83 -12.04 -9.32 6.39
CA ASP A 83 -12.12 -7.91 6.01
C ASP A 83 -12.22 -7.76 4.47
N ALA A 84 -11.85 -8.80 3.71
CA ALA A 84 -12.07 -8.84 2.26
C ALA A 84 -13.57 -9.12 1.96
N PRO A 85 -14.20 -8.35 1.05
CA PRO A 85 -15.64 -8.43 0.75
C PRO A 85 -16.09 -9.74 0.09
#